data_AF-A0A8T4J7H6-F1
#
_entry.id   AF-A0A8T4J7H6-F1
#
_cell.length_a   1.000
_cell.length_b   1.000
_cell.length_c   1.000
_cell.angle_alpha   90.00
_cell.angle_beta   90.00
_cell.angle_gamma   90.00
#
_symmetry.space_group_name_H-M   'P 1'
#
loop_
_entity.id
_entity.type
_entity.pdbx_description
1 polymer ?
#
loop_
_entity_poly.entity_id
_entity_poly.type
_entity_poly.pdbx_seq_one_letter_code
_entity_poly.pdbx_strand_id
1 'polypeptide(L)' 'MSGTSTEGAETRTVFLLAHTGRPAAVRSAELVVQGLLRSGLGVRVLDEEAVDL' A
#
# COMPACT_ATOMS: atom_id res chain seq x y z
N MET A 1 -20.62 20.36 -8.55
CA MET A 1 -19.90 19.26 -9.23
C MET A 1 -18.87 19.86 -10.17
N SER A 2 -17.62 20.02 -9.74
CA SER A 2 -16.48 20.15 -10.64
C SER A 2 -15.19 20.21 -9.85
N GLY A 3 -14.24 19.37 -10.28
CA GLY A 3 -12.91 19.22 -9.71
C GLY A 3 -12.18 18.07 -10.39
N THR A 4 -12.18 18.02 -11.72
CA THR A 4 -11.30 17.13 -12.48
C THR A 4 -10.00 17.88 -12.76
N SER A 5 -9.04 17.78 -11.85
CA SER A 5 -7.65 18.19 -12.11
C SER A 5 -6.91 17.01 -12.73
N THR A 6 -6.93 16.94 -14.06
CA THR A 6 -6.06 16.08 -14.85
C THR A 6 -4.81 16.88 -15.21
N GLU A 7 -3.97 17.13 -14.22
CA GLU A 7 -2.56 17.47 -14.42
C GLU A 7 -1.79 16.24 -13.94
N GLY A 8 -0.95 15.66 -14.81
CA GLY A 8 -0.33 14.32 -14.71
C GLY A 8 -0.39 13.70 -13.33
N ALA A 9 -1.34 12.78 -13.11
CA ALA A 9 -1.55 12.18 -11.80
C ALA A 9 -0.31 11.36 -11.42
N GLU A 10 0.64 11.97 -10.72
CA GLU A 10 1.73 11.26 -10.07
C GLU A 10 1.09 10.09 -9.33
N THR A 11 1.53 8.87 -9.66
CA THR A 11 1.01 7.66 -9.04
C THR A 11 1.30 7.74 -7.54
N ARG A 12 0.28 8.17 -6.79
CA ARG A 12 0.38 8.40 -5.34
C ARG A 12 0.84 7.11 -4.70
N THR A 13 2.02 7.16 -4.08
CA THR A 13 2.68 6.00 -3.51
C THR A 13 2.76 6.17 -2.00
N VAL A 14 2.38 5.13 -1.26
CA VAL A 14 2.43 5.09 0.20
C VAL A 14 3.53 4.12 0.63
N PHE A 15 4.27 4.50 1.66
CA PHE A 15 5.21 3.61 2.33
C PHE A 15 4.52 2.95 3.52
N LEU A 16 4.43 1.63 3.52
CA LEU A 16 3.76 0.84 4.55
C LEU A 16 4.81 0.18 5.45
N LEU A 17 4.78 0.54 6.73
CA LEU A 17 5.51 -0.14 7.79
C LEU A 17 4.51 -0.91 8.63
N ALA A 18 4.65 -2.23 8.68
CA ALA A 18 3.84 -3.10 9.50
C ALA A 18 4.72 -3.72 10.59
N HIS A 19 4.21 -3.80 11.82
CA HIS A 19 4.89 -4.55 12.87
C HIS A 19 4.40 -6.01 12.85
N THR A 20 5.11 -6.84 12.10
CA THR A 20 4.72 -8.20 11.70
C THR A 20 5.23 -9.30 12.64
N GLY A 21 5.38 -9.02 13.95
CA GLY A 21 5.91 -10.00 14.92
C GLY A 21 5.05 -11.26 15.18
N ARG A 22 3.90 -11.42 14.51
CA ARG A 22 3.04 -12.62 14.55
C ARG A 22 2.45 -12.91 13.16
N PRO A 23 2.20 -14.17 12.78
CA PRO A 23 1.64 -14.52 11.47
C PRO A 23 0.31 -13.81 11.13
N ALA A 24 -0.55 -13.55 12.12
CA ALA A 24 -1.80 -12.82 11.91
C ALA A 24 -1.61 -11.34 11.54
N ALA A 25 -0.49 -10.73 11.95
CA ALA A 25 -0.15 -9.35 11.61
C ALA A 25 0.26 -9.23 10.14
N VAL A 26 1.00 -10.22 9.61
CA VAL A 26 1.35 -10.31 8.18
C VAL A 26 0.09 -10.31 7.31
N ARG A 27 -0.87 -11.20 7.63
CA ARG A 27 -2.13 -11.28 6.90
C ARG A 27 -2.92 -9.96 6.90
N SER A 28 -2.84 -9.19 7.98
CA SER A 28 -3.49 -7.89 8.06
C SER A 28 -2.80 -6.86 7.15
N ALA A 29 -1.46 -6.87 7.11
CA ALA A 29 -0.68 -6.03 6.21
C ALA A 29 -0.97 -6.35 4.73
N GLU A 30 -1.03 -7.63 4.35
CA GLU A 30 -1.42 -8.05 2.99
C GLU A 30 -2.77 -7.46 2.56
N LEU A 31 -3.78 -7.52 3.43
CA LEU A 31 -5.12 -7.00 3.12
C LEU A 31 -5.11 -5.48 2.91
N VAL A 32 -4.29 -4.76 3.68
CA VAL A 32 -4.07 -3.31 3.49
C VAL A 32 -3.38 -3.04 2.15
N VAL A 33 -2.30 -3.75 1.82
CA VAL A 33 -1.60 -3.63 0.53
C VAL A 33 -2.57 -3.84 -0.63
N GLN A 34 -3.34 -4.92 -0.60
CA GLN A 34 -4.32 -5.20 -1.65
C GLN A 34 -5.41 -4.11 -1.73
N GLY A 35 -5.85 -3.55 -0.60
CA GLY A 35 -6.80 -2.44 -0.57
C GLY A 35 -6.26 -1.18 -1.24
N LEU A 36 -5.00 -0.82 -0.95
CA LEU A 36 -4.31 0.34 -1.52
C LEU A 36 -4.05 0.16 -3.02
N LEU A 37 -3.62 -1.02 -3.44
CA LEU A 37 -3.43 -1.32 -4.87
C LEU A 37 -4.76 -1.22 -5.64
N ARG A 38 -5.85 -1.76 -5.08
CA ARG A 38 -7.19 -1.64 -5.69
C ARG A 38 -7.71 -0.22 -5.76
N SER A 39 -7.26 0.68 -4.88
CA SER A 39 -7.62 2.11 -4.94
C SER A 39 -6.71 2.92 -5.87
N GLY A 40 -5.79 2.28 -6.60
CA GLY A 40 -4.88 2.93 -7.53
C GLY A 40 -3.68 3.60 -6.86
N LEU A 41 -3.37 3.24 -5.61
CA LEU A 41 -2.20 3.74 -4.90
C LEU A 41 -1.04 2.74 -5.05
N GLY A 42 0.14 3.27 -5.36
CA GLY A 42 1.38 2.50 -5.26
C GLY A 42 1.69 2.19 -3.81
N VAL A 43 2.28 1.03 -3.53
CA VAL A 43 2.73 0.65 -2.19
C VAL A 43 4.21 0.29 -2.24
N ARG A 44 4.98 0.83 -1.29
CA ARG A 44 6.35 0.43 -1.02
C ARG A 44 6.42 -0.14 0.39
N VAL A 45 7.15 -1.24 0.54
CA VAL A 45 7.45 -1.89 1.81
C VAL A 45 8.96 -2.02 1.95
N LEU A 46 9.46 -2.30 3.16
CA LEU A 46 10.87 -2.64 3.34
C LEU A 46 11.15 -3.99 2.68
N ASP A 47 12.36 -4.17 2.17
CA ASP A 47 12.76 -5.40 1.47
C ASP A 47 12.67 -6.63 2.40
N GLU A 48 12.98 -6.44 3.68
CA GLU A 48 12.84 -7.47 4.72
C GLU A 48 11.38 -7.89 4.94
N GLU A 49 10.44 -6.94 4.86
CA GLU A 49 9.01 -7.19 5.01
C GLU A 49 8.36 -7.69 3.70
N ALA A 50 9.00 -7.43 2.55
CA ALA A 50 8.51 -7.87 1.25
C ALA A 50 8.57 -9.39 1.07
N VAL A 51 9.45 -10.07 1.81
CA VAL A 51 9.56 -11.54 1.78
C VAL A 51 8.31 -12.20 2.36
N ASP A 52 7.65 -11.53 3.30
CA ASP A 52 6.50 -12.04 4.02
C ASP A 52 5.14 -11.59 3.42
N LEU A 53 5.14 -10.71 2.40
CA LEU A 53 3.94 -10.10 1.79
C LEU A 53 3.73 -10.52 0.32
#